data_AF-H2AM40-F1
#
_entry.id   AF-H2AM40-F1
#
_cell.length_a   1.000
_cell.length_b   1.000
_cell.length_c   1.000
_cell.angle_alpha   90.00
_cell.angle_beta   90.00
_cell.angle_gamma   90.00
#
_symmetry.space_group_name_H-M   'P 1'
#
loop_
_entity.id
_entity.type
_entity.pdbx_description
1 polymer ?
#
loop_
_entity_poly.entity_id
_entity_poly.type
_entity_poly.pdbx_seq_one_letter_code
_entity_poly.pdbx_strand_id
1 'polypeptide(L)'
;MKLSKVYCKECGGILNLDIVSHIKNSRVVCPHCHSIYIYEAKHSDIGAQLELDAERMRLKEKQENIKEFWKFKKLKEDHKVGFISLLILFSIPLIGSLVMTTNYLIAHRPGQIELPISEKKLHGENYKNVESKFEDMGFENIKYEKVRDLKFGLLAHSGDVSEVTINGDNDFKKGDNYNKKSKIKIYYHVFPK
;
A
#
# COMPACT_ATOMS: atom_id res chain seq x y z
N MET A 1 46.33 48.13 -24.37
CA MET A 1 46.84 46.91 -25.06
C MET A 1 47.32 47.34 -26.45
N LYS A 2 48.54 46.98 -26.88
CA LYS A 2 49.09 47.39 -28.18
C LYS A 2 48.33 46.66 -29.29
N LEU A 3 47.68 47.39 -30.17
CA LEU A 3 47.03 46.85 -31.37
C LEU A 3 48.11 46.13 -32.21
N SER A 4 47.83 44.88 -32.57
CA SER A 4 48.56 44.22 -33.64
C SER A 4 48.34 45.02 -34.92
N LYS A 5 49.42 45.33 -35.64
CA LYS A 5 49.33 46.04 -36.93
C LYS A 5 48.55 45.13 -37.89
N VAL A 6 47.36 45.55 -38.32
CA VAL A 6 46.58 44.83 -39.31
C VAL A 6 46.98 45.32 -40.70
N TYR A 7 47.26 44.41 -41.62
CA TYR A 7 47.66 44.72 -42.98
C TYR A 7 46.50 44.45 -43.95
N CYS A 8 46.35 45.31 -44.95
CA CYS A 8 45.40 45.15 -46.05
C CYS A 8 45.75 43.90 -46.87
N LYS A 9 44.77 43.03 -47.14
CA LYS A 9 44.98 41.79 -47.91
C LYS A 9 45.24 42.05 -49.40
N GLU A 10 44.66 43.11 -49.95
CA GLU A 10 44.78 43.46 -51.36
C GLU A 10 46.08 44.20 -51.70
N CYS A 11 46.52 45.15 -50.87
CA CYS A 11 47.64 46.02 -51.19
C CYS A 11 48.80 45.97 -50.18
N GLY A 12 48.69 45.18 -49.12
CA GLY A 12 49.72 45.05 -48.07
C GLY A 12 49.93 46.29 -47.18
N GLY A 13 49.17 47.36 -47.37
CA GLY A 13 49.28 48.59 -46.59
C GLY A 13 48.78 48.44 -45.15
N ILE A 14 49.35 49.21 -44.21
CA ILE A 14 48.94 49.17 -42.80
C ILE A 14 47.56 49.82 -42.65
N LEU A 15 46.63 49.11 -42.01
CA LEU A 15 45.31 49.64 -41.66
C LEU A 15 45.38 50.23 -40.25
N ASN A 16 45.14 51.53 -40.11
CA ASN A 16 44.89 52.15 -38.82
C ASN A 16 43.43 51.92 -38.45
N LEU A 17 43.17 51.00 -37.52
CA LEU A 17 41.85 50.86 -36.93
C LEU A 17 41.71 51.93 -35.83
N ASP A 18 41.05 53.05 -36.17
CA ASP A 18 40.68 54.06 -35.19
C ASP A 18 39.74 53.48 -34.13
N ILE A 19 39.79 54.07 -32.93
CA ILE A 19 39.29 53.60 -31.62
C ILE A 19 37.75 53.48 -31.53
N VAL A 20 37.06 53.29 -32.66
CA VAL A 20 35.61 53.23 -32.72
C VAL A 20 35.14 51.83 -32.34
N SER A 21 34.89 51.65 -31.05
CA SER A 21 34.05 50.62 -30.45
C SER A 21 34.47 49.18 -30.81
N HIS A 22 35.32 48.58 -29.95
CA HIS A 22 35.59 47.14 -29.91
C HIS A 22 34.34 46.24 -29.69
N ILE A 23 33.15 46.84 -29.62
CA ILE A 23 31.88 46.22 -29.22
C ILE A 23 30.98 45.94 -30.45
N LYS A 24 31.28 46.53 -31.62
CA LYS A 24 30.47 46.36 -32.84
C LYS A 24 31.35 46.14 -34.06
N ASN A 25 30.79 45.48 -35.07
CA ASN A 25 31.46 45.31 -36.36
C ASN A 25 31.79 46.69 -36.94
N SER A 26 33.07 46.92 -37.24
CA SER A 26 33.54 48.19 -37.79
C SER A 26 33.86 48.03 -39.27
N ARG A 27 33.41 48.99 -40.07
CA ARG A 27 33.75 49.08 -41.49
C ARG A 27 35.02 49.92 -41.61
N VAL A 28 36.11 49.33 -42.08
CA VAL A 28 37.41 49.97 -42.24
C VAL A 28 37.72 50.10 -43.73
N VAL A 29 38.09 51.29 -44.18
CA VAL A 29 38.50 51.55 -45.57
C VAL A 29 40.02 51.65 -45.62
N CYS A 30 40.65 50.94 -46.55
CA CYS A 30 42.10 51.03 -46.74
C CYS A 30 42.49 52.39 -47.31
N PRO A 31 43.44 53.13 -46.70
CA PRO A 31 43.85 54.44 -47.20
C PRO A 31 44.65 54.39 -48.50
N HIS A 32 45.17 53.22 -48.89
CA HIS A 32 46.02 53.07 -50.08
C HIS A 32 45.28 52.59 -51.31
N CYS A 33 44.38 51.60 -51.16
CA CYS A 33 43.66 51.00 -52.29
C CYS A 33 42.14 51.18 -52.22
N HIS A 34 41.63 51.86 -51.18
CA HIS A 34 40.20 52.10 -50.96
C HIS A 34 39.31 50.84 -50.83
N SER A 35 39.91 49.65 -50.72
CA SER A 35 39.18 48.41 -50.44
C SER A 35 38.54 48.49 -49.06
N ILE A 36 37.34 47.92 -48.96
CA ILE A 36 36.49 48.00 -47.76
C ILE A 36 36.55 46.68 -47.02
N TYR A 37 36.85 46.72 -45.72
CA TYR A 37 36.89 45.57 -44.84
C TYR A 37 35.85 45.71 -43.74
N ILE A 38 35.21 44.60 -43.36
CA ILE A 38 34.38 44.52 -42.17
C ILE A 38 35.20 43.77 -41.12
N TYR A 39 35.53 44.46 -40.03
CA TYR A 39 36.20 43.86 -38.90
C TYR A 39 35.14 43.47 -37.86
N GLU A 40 34.90 42.17 -37.72
CA GLU A 40 33.93 41.67 -36.76
C GLU A 40 34.50 41.78 -35.34
N ALA A 41 33.68 42.28 -34.41
CA ALA A 41 34.07 42.42 -33.01
C ALA A 41 34.53 41.07 -32.41
N LYS A 42 33.97 39.95 -32.88
CA LYS A 42 34.36 38.58 -32.51
C LYS A 42 35.85 38.26 -32.72
N HIS A 43 36.50 38.89 -33.69
CA HIS A 43 37.93 38.69 -33.96
C HIS A 43 38.83 39.62 -33.12
N SER A 44 38.25 40.46 -32.25
CA SER A 44 38.98 41.26 -31.26
C SER A 44 39.07 40.57 -29.91
N ASP A 45 40.14 40.83 -29.15
CA ASP A 45 40.32 40.28 -27.80
C ASP A 45 39.15 40.66 -26.85
N ILE A 46 38.61 41.87 -27.00
CA ILE A 46 37.49 42.38 -26.20
C ILE A 46 36.18 41.68 -26.58
N GLY A 47 35.91 41.49 -27.88
CA GLY A 47 34.73 40.77 -28.33
C GLY A 47 34.78 39.29 -27.95
N ALA A 48 35.96 38.65 -28.05
CA ALA A 48 36.16 37.29 -27.56
C ALA A 48 35.90 37.18 -26.05
N GLN A 49 36.33 38.15 -25.25
CA GLN A 49 36.07 38.16 -23.81
C GLN A 49 34.58 38.36 -23.47
N LEU A 50 33.88 39.21 -24.22
CA LEU A 50 32.43 39.40 -24.09
C LEU A 50 31.63 38.14 -24.45
N GLU A 51 32.04 37.40 -25.49
CA GLU A 51 31.43 36.12 -25.84
C GLU A 51 31.62 35.10 -24.70
N LEU A 52 32.82 35.00 -24.14
CA LEU A 52 33.11 34.13 -22.98
C LEU A 52 32.34 34.54 -21.72
N ASP A 53 32.13 35.85 -21.49
CA ASP A 53 31.32 36.35 -20.37
C ASP A 53 29.83 36.03 -20.57
N ALA A 54 29.31 36.21 -21.80
CA ALA A 54 27.94 35.86 -22.16
C ALA A 54 27.69 34.34 -22.04
N GLU A 55 28.63 33.51 -22.48
CA GLU A 55 28.57 32.06 -22.29
C GLU A 55 28.59 31.69 -20.81
N ARG A 56 29.47 32.31 -20.01
CA ARG A 56 29.50 32.11 -18.56
C ARG A 56 28.18 32.49 -17.90
N MET A 57 27.54 33.59 -18.30
CA MET A 57 26.22 33.97 -17.79
C MET A 57 25.16 32.93 -18.15
N ARG A 58 25.12 32.48 -19.41
CA ARG A 58 24.19 31.42 -19.86
C ARG A 58 24.42 30.10 -19.12
N LEU A 59 25.68 29.73 -18.86
CA LEU A 59 26.01 28.53 -18.11
C LEU A 59 25.58 28.64 -16.64
N LYS A 60 25.78 29.80 -16.01
CA LYS A 60 25.30 30.07 -14.64
C LYS A 60 23.79 29.99 -14.56
N GLU A 61 23.07 30.63 -15.47
CA GLU A 61 21.61 30.59 -15.55
C GLU A 61 21.10 29.15 -15.74
N LYS A 62 21.71 28.39 -16.67
CA LYS A 62 21.39 26.96 -16.83
C LYS A 62 21.62 26.18 -15.55
N GLN A 63 22.73 26.43 -14.84
CA GLN A 63 23.00 25.77 -13.56
C GLN A 63 21.97 26.14 -12.48
N GLU A 64 21.57 27.40 -12.40
CA GLU A 64 20.55 27.88 -11.45
C GLU A 64 19.19 27.25 -11.76
N ASN A 65 18.75 27.28 -13.02
CA ASN A 65 17.51 26.65 -13.46
C ASN A 65 17.50 25.13 -13.18
N ILE A 66 18.63 24.45 -13.41
CA ILE A 66 18.79 23.03 -13.07
C ILE A 66 18.69 22.83 -11.56
N LYS A 67 19.38 23.64 -10.75
CA LYS A 67 19.33 23.56 -9.28
C LYS A 67 17.91 23.77 -8.76
N GLU A 68 17.19 24.77 -9.27
CA GLU A 68 15.79 25.03 -8.90
C GLU A 68 14.87 23.88 -9.30
N PHE A 69 15.06 23.32 -10.50
CA PHE A 69 14.31 22.14 -10.96
C PHE A 69 14.51 20.93 -10.03
N TRP A 70 15.75 20.62 -9.67
CA TRP A 70 16.04 19.52 -8.73
C TRP A 70 15.49 19.80 -7.33
N LYS A 71 15.55 21.07 -6.86
CA LYS A 71 14.98 21.47 -5.57
C LYS A 71 13.46 21.27 -5.54
N PHE A 72 12.74 21.70 -6.59
CA PHE A 72 11.31 21.49 -6.73
C PHE A 72 10.95 20.00 -6.80
N LYS A 73 11.70 19.23 -7.60
CA LYS A 73 11.51 17.78 -7.71
C LYS A 73 11.70 17.08 -6.37
N LYS A 74 12.75 17.45 -5.62
CA LYS A 74 13.02 16.91 -4.29
C LYS A 74 11.92 17.24 -3.29
N LEU A 75 11.44 18.48 -3.24
CA LEU A 75 10.31 18.90 -2.40
C LEU A 75 9.06 18.06 -2.67
N LYS A 76 8.76 17.80 -3.94
CA LYS A 76 7.61 16.98 -4.34
C LYS A 76 7.76 15.51 -3.93
N GLU A 77 8.98 14.96 -4.05
CA GLU A 77 9.28 13.60 -3.63
C GLU A 77 9.18 13.47 -2.10
N ASP A 78 9.79 14.39 -1.35
CA ASP A 78 9.74 14.43 0.10
C ASP A 78 8.29 14.56 0.62
N HIS A 79 7.47 15.40 -0.02
CA HIS A 79 6.05 15.52 0.31
C HIS A 79 5.27 14.23 0.02
N LYS A 80 5.55 13.54 -1.10
CA LYS A 80 4.93 12.26 -1.44
C LYS A 80 5.30 11.17 -0.44
N VAL A 81 6.58 11.08 -0.07
CA VAL A 81 7.07 10.13 0.94
C VAL A 81 6.45 10.43 2.30
N GLY A 82 6.38 11.71 2.70
CA GLY A 82 5.73 12.13 3.94
C GLY A 82 4.25 11.76 3.99
N PHE A 83 3.51 11.99 2.88
CA PHE A 83 2.10 11.61 2.80
C PHE A 83 1.89 10.10 2.90
N ILE A 84 2.71 9.30 2.21
CA ILE A 84 2.66 7.83 2.31
C ILE A 84 2.96 7.37 3.74
N SER A 85 3.99 7.94 4.38
CA SER A 85 4.33 7.63 5.78
C SER A 85 3.16 7.94 6.74
N LEU A 86 2.45 9.05 6.52
CA LEU A 86 1.30 9.41 7.32
C LEU A 86 0.16 8.38 7.17
N LEU A 87 -0.14 7.96 5.94
CA LEU A 87 -1.18 6.96 5.68
C LEU A 87 -0.88 5.62 6.38
N ILE A 88 0.37 5.18 6.35
CA ILE A 88 0.80 3.96 7.02
C ILE A 88 0.60 4.09 8.54
N LEU A 89 1.02 5.20 9.14
CA LEU A 89 0.88 5.44 10.59
C LEU A 89 -0.59 5.43 11.05
N PHE A 90 -1.51 5.96 10.24
CA PHE A 90 -2.95 5.96 10.58
C PHE A 90 -3.64 4.61 10.33
N SER A 91 -3.18 3.82 9.36
CA SER A 91 -3.79 2.52 9.05
C SER A 91 -3.62 1.47 10.18
N ILE A 92 -2.46 1.46 10.84
CA ILE A 92 -2.13 0.47 11.88
C ILE A 92 -3.10 0.52 13.08
N PRO A 93 -3.38 1.68 13.71
CA PRO A 93 -4.32 1.75 14.82
C PRO A 93 -5.77 1.44 14.40
N LEU A 94 -6.16 1.81 13.17
CA LEU A 94 -7.49 1.48 12.64
C LEU A 94 -7.67 -0.04 12.53
N ILE A 95 -6.69 -0.74 11.98
CA ILE A 95 -6.72 -2.20 11.87
C ILE A 95 -6.70 -2.83 13.27
N GLY A 96 -5.84 -2.35 14.17
CA GLY A 96 -5.77 -2.84 15.55
C GLY A 96 -7.09 -2.69 16.32
N SER A 97 -7.75 -1.53 16.18
CA SER A 97 -9.06 -1.27 16.78
C SER A 97 -10.15 -2.20 16.21
N LEU A 98 -10.14 -2.44 14.90
CA LEU A 98 -11.08 -3.36 14.26
C LEU A 98 -10.92 -4.80 14.80
N VAL A 99 -9.68 -5.29 14.89
CA VAL A 99 -9.40 -6.63 15.42
C VAL A 99 -9.81 -6.74 16.90
N MET A 100 -9.47 -5.74 17.72
CA MET A 100 -9.83 -5.73 19.14
C MET A 100 -11.36 -5.75 19.35
N THR A 101 -12.10 -4.93 18.60
CA THR A 101 -13.57 -4.87 18.72
C THR A 101 -14.24 -6.18 18.27
N THR A 102 -13.81 -6.78 17.16
CA THR A 102 -14.33 -8.08 16.72
C THR A 102 -14.06 -9.19 17.73
N ASN A 103 -12.85 -9.27 18.28
CA ASN A 103 -12.51 -10.25 19.32
C ASN A 103 -13.32 -10.03 20.60
N TYR A 104 -13.53 -8.78 21.02
CA TYR A 104 -14.38 -8.45 22.16
C TYR A 104 -15.80 -8.96 21.95
N LEU A 105 -16.40 -8.71 20.78
CA LEU A 105 -17.74 -9.15 20.44
C LEU A 105 -17.87 -10.68 20.35
N ILE A 106 -16.84 -11.39 19.87
CA ILE A 106 -16.82 -12.85 19.84
C ILE A 106 -16.75 -13.41 21.26
N ALA A 107 -15.85 -12.88 22.09
CA ALA A 107 -15.66 -13.35 23.46
C ALA A 107 -16.86 -13.07 24.37
N HIS A 108 -17.60 -11.99 24.11
CA HIS A 108 -18.70 -11.53 24.96
C HIS A 108 -20.08 -11.79 24.35
N ARG A 109 -20.28 -12.83 23.52
CA ARG A 109 -21.62 -13.16 23.00
C ARG A 109 -22.52 -13.67 24.14
N PRO A 110 -23.47 -12.87 24.65
CA PRO A 110 -24.28 -13.30 25.77
C PRO A 110 -25.20 -14.44 25.33
N GLY A 111 -25.23 -15.53 26.09
CA GLY A 111 -26.13 -16.66 25.86
C GLY A 111 -25.64 -17.70 24.84
N GLN A 112 -24.35 -17.70 24.49
CA GLN A 112 -23.72 -18.84 23.82
C GLN A 112 -23.10 -19.80 24.85
N ILE A 113 -23.23 -21.10 24.61
CA ILE A 113 -22.62 -22.20 25.35
C ILE A 113 -21.61 -22.85 24.40
N GLU A 114 -20.36 -22.95 24.84
CA GLU A 114 -19.33 -23.73 24.17
C GLU A 114 -19.47 -25.20 24.56
N LEU A 115 -19.64 -26.10 23.59
CA LEU A 115 -19.81 -27.53 23.85
C LEU A 115 -18.47 -28.19 24.22
N PRO A 116 -18.36 -28.81 25.42
CA PRO A 116 -17.16 -29.56 25.80
C PRO A 116 -17.11 -30.97 25.19
N ILE A 117 -18.18 -31.37 24.49
CA ILE A 117 -18.45 -32.72 23.97
C ILE A 117 -18.79 -32.66 22.47
N SER A 118 -18.51 -33.75 21.76
CA SER A 118 -18.86 -33.95 20.35
C SER A 118 -19.97 -34.98 20.24
N GLU A 119 -20.79 -34.91 19.18
CA GLU A 119 -21.91 -35.84 18.94
C GLU A 119 -21.48 -37.31 19.08
N LYS A 120 -20.36 -37.67 18.45
CA LYS A 120 -19.83 -39.05 18.43
C LYS A 120 -19.59 -39.67 19.81
N LYS A 121 -19.39 -38.85 20.86
CA LYS A 121 -19.18 -39.33 22.23
C LYS A 121 -20.49 -39.62 22.96
N LEU A 122 -21.61 -39.10 22.47
CA LEU A 122 -22.93 -39.29 23.05
C LEU A 122 -23.63 -40.53 22.52
N HIS A 123 -23.26 -40.99 21.32
CA HIS A 123 -23.78 -42.21 20.74
C HIS A 123 -23.53 -43.41 21.66
N GLY A 124 -24.59 -44.15 22.00
CA GLY A 124 -24.54 -45.29 22.92
C GLY A 124 -24.57 -44.95 24.41
N GLU A 125 -24.55 -43.66 24.80
CA GLU A 125 -24.80 -43.28 26.20
C GLU A 125 -26.30 -43.36 26.54
N ASN A 126 -26.64 -43.43 27.83
CA ASN A 126 -28.03 -43.36 28.26
C ASN A 126 -28.61 -41.96 28.02
N TYR A 127 -29.78 -41.88 27.36
CA TYR A 127 -30.39 -40.60 26.99
C TYR A 127 -30.64 -39.65 28.16
N LYS A 128 -30.90 -40.17 29.37
CA LYS A 128 -31.09 -39.33 30.58
C LYS A 128 -29.80 -38.68 31.04
N ASN A 129 -28.67 -39.40 30.94
CA ASN A 129 -27.37 -38.82 31.27
C ASN A 129 -27.00 -37.73 30.28
N VAL A 130 -27.33 -37.93 29.00
CA VAL A 130 -27.13 -36.93 27.95
C VAL A 130 -28.01 -35.70 28.18
N GLU A 131 -29.27 -35.89 28.57
CA GLU A 131 -30.19 -34.81 28.98
C GLU A 131 -29.59 -33.98 30.13
N SER A 132 -29.19 -34.61 31.24
CA SER A 132 -28.60 -33.89 32.37
C SER A 132 -27.32 -33.13 31.99
N LYS A 133 -26.48 -33.69 31.12
CA LYS A 133 -25.30 -32.98 30.60
C LYS A 133 -25.68 -31.67 29.89
N PHE A 134 -26.74 -31.69 29.07
CA PHE A 134 -27.19 -30.49 28.37
C PHE A 134 -27.92 -29.50 29.31
N GLU A 135 -28.66 -29.99 30.29
CA GLU A 135 -29.26 -29.13 31.33
C GLU A 135 -28.19 -28.43 32.18
N ASP A 136 -27.16 -29.17 32.61
CA ASP A 136 -26.01 -28.65 33.39
C ASP A 136 -25.23 -27.58 32.61
N MET A 137 -25.18 -27.68 31.28
CA MET A 137 -24.60 -26.67 30.40
C MET A 137 -25.48 -25.41 30.28
N GLY A 138 -26.76 -25.48 30.66
CA GLY A 138 -27.71 -24.38 30.64
C GLY A 138 -28.59 -24.31 29.39
N PHE A 139 -28.78 -25.43 28.68
CA PHE A 139 -29.77 -25.50 27.61
C PHE A 139 -31.19 -25.64 28.17
N GLU A 140 -32.13 -24.88 27.61
CA GLU A 140 -33.51 -24.80 28.14
C GLU A 140 -34.52 -25.65 27.33
N ASN A 141 -34.16 -26.09 26.13
CA ASN A 141 -35.11 -26.68 25.17
C ASN A 141 -34.64 -28.06 24.69
N ILE A 142 -34.77 -29.06 25.57
CA ILE A 142 -34.41 -30.46 25.30
C ILE A 142 -35.68 -31.26 25.01
N LYS A 143 -35.65 -32.03 23.92
CA LYS A 143 -36.71 -32.95 23.51
C LYS A 143 -36.13 -34.32 23.21
N TYR A 144 -36.97 -35.33 23.25
CA TYR A 144 -36.56 -36.70 22.99
C TYR A 144 -37.54 -37.41 22.04
N GLU A 145 -36.99 -38.24 21.15
CA GLU A 145 -37.74 -39.01 20.17
C GLU A 145 -37.32 -40.49 20.21
N LYS A 146 -38.30 -41.39 20.12
CA LYS A 146 -38.11 -42.84 20.23
C LYS A 146 -37.81 -43.45 18.87
N VAL A 147 -36.70 -44.17 18.76
CA VAL A 147 -36.32 -44.97 17.59
C VAL A 147 -36.63 -46.44 17.88
N ARG A 148 -37.60 -47.02 17.16
CA ARG A 148 -38.09 -48.40 17.38
C ARG A 148 -37.37 -49.40 16.47
N ASP A 149 -36.09 -49.61 16.71
CA ASP A 149 -35.21 -50.43 15.87
C ASP A 149 -34.50 -51.57 16.61
N LEU A 150 -34.64 -51.64 17.93
CA LEU A 150 -34.00 -52.69 18.72
C LEU A 150 -34.57 -54.07 18.41
N LYS A 151 -33.65 -55.02 18.24
CA LYS A 151 -33.93 -56.46 18.11
C LYS A 151 -33.22 -57.21 19.23
N PHE A 152 -33.82 -58.28 19.71
CA PHE A 152 -33.19 -59.17 20.69
C PHE A 152 -31.86 -59.73 20.11
N GLY A 153 -30.74 -59.47 20.79
CA GLY A 153 -29.40 -59.95 20.42
C GLY A 153 -28.46 -58.91 19.78
N LEU A 154 -28.88 -57.65 19.62
CA LEU A 154 -27.98 -56.55 19.22
C LEU A 154 -27.22 -55.96 20.42
N LEU A 155 -26.04 -55.36 20.17
CA LEU A 155 -25.21 -54.70 21.20
C LEU A 155 -25.82 -53.40 21.75
N ALA A 156 -26.78 -52.81 21.04
CA ALA A 156 -27.47 -51.59 21.49
C ALA A 156 -28.57 -51.94 22.51
N HIS A 157 -28.65 -51.18 23.60
CA HIS A 157 -29.62 -51.38 24.66
C HIS A 157 -30.77 -50.37 24.58
N SER A 158 -31.90 -50.71 25.19
CA SER A 158 -33.02 -49.79 25.31
C SER A 158 -32.63 -48.59 26.16
N GLY A 159 -32.79 -47.39 25.60
CA GLY A 159 -32.39 -46.13 26.22
C GLY A 159 -31.01 -45.61 25.79
N ASP A 160 -30.28 -46.36 24.96
CA ASP A 160 -29.04 -45.87 24.36
C ASP A 160 -29.37 -44.81 23.30
N VAL A 161 -28.57 -43.73 23.28
CA VAL A 161 -28.70 -42.64 22.31
C VAL A 161 -28.26 -43.12 20.94
N SER A 162 -29.14 -42.94 19.96
CA SER A 162 -28.87 -43.16 18.54
C SER A 162 -28.23 -41.94 17.90
N GLU A 163 -28.73 -40.75 18.22
CA GLU A 163 -28.31 -39.49 17.59
C GLU A 163 -28.72 -38.32 18.47
N VAL A 164 -27.94 -37.24 18.46
CA VAL A 164 -28.33 -35.97 19.06
C VAL A 164 -28.27 -34.89 17.99
N THR A 165 -29.29 -34.05 17.94
CA THR A 165 -29.30 -32.88 17.06
C THR A 165 -29.45 -31.59 17.85
N ILE A 166 -28.72 -30.55 17.45
CA ILE A 166 -28.82 -29.21 18.01
C ILE A 166 -29.28 -28.28 16.89
N ASN A 167 -30.49 -27.75 16.98
CA ASN A 167 -31.16 -27.02 15.88
C ASN A 167 -31.25 -27.80 14.55
N GLY A 168 -31.25 -29.14 14.63
CA GLY A 168 -31.29 -30.01 13.45
C GLY A 168 -29.92 -30.38 12.88
N ASP A 169 -28.84 -29.87 13.47
CA ASP A 169 -27.47 -30.25 13.13
C ASP A 169 -26.99 -31.42 13.99
N ASN A 170 -26.41 -32.44 13.36
CA ASN A 170 -25.93 -33.69 13.98
C ASN A 170 -24.40 -33.89 13.87
N ASP A 171 -23.65 -32.94 13.32
CA ASP A 171 -22.20 -33.10 13.11
C ASP A 171 -21.34 -32.22 14.03
N PHE A 172 -21.95 -31.70 15.10
CA PHE A 172 -21.33 -30.80 16.07
C PHE A 172 -20.12 -31.40 16.79
N LYS A 173 -19.13 -30.55 17.02
CA LYS A 173 -17.82 -30.87 17.57
C LYS A 173 -17.58 -30.13 18.89
N LYS A 174 -16.57 -30.62 19.61
CA LYS A 174 -16.07 -29.94 20.81
C LYS A 174 -15.52 -28.56 20.42
N GLY A 175 -15.95 -27.52 21.14
CA GLY A 175 -15.60 -26.12 20.88
C GLY A 175 -16.63 -25.34 20.07
N ASP A 176 -17.67 -26.01 19.55
CA ASP A 176 -18.75 -25.33 18.84
C ASP A 176 -19.64 -24.55 19.82
N ASN A 177 -20.11 -23.38 19.38
CA ASN A 177 -20.89 -22.46 20.20
C ASN A 177 -22.35 -22.43 19.76
N TYR A 178 -23.26 -22.77 20.68
CA TYR A 178 -24.70 -22.78 20.43
C TYR A 178 -25.43 -21.84 21.40
N ASN A 179 -26.56 -21.29 20.97
CA ASN A 179 -27.40 -20.49 21.86
C ASN A 179 -28.07 -21.37 22.93
N LYS A 180 -28.19 -20.91 24.17
CA LYS A 180 -28.94 -21.58 25.26
C LYS A 180 -30.35 -22.03 24.88
N LYS A 181 -31.01 -21.28 24.00
CA LYS A 181 -32.37 -21.54 23.49
C LYS A 181 -32.42 -22.50 22.30
N SER A 182 -31.27 -23.03 21.87
CA SER A 182 -31.20 -23.98 20.77
C SER A 182 -32.02 -25.22 21.10
N LYS A 183 -32.75 -25.73 20.09
CA LYS A 183 -33.59 -26.91 20.24
C LYS A 183 -32.73 -28.15 20.16
N ILE A 184 -32.57 -28.84 21.28
CA ILE A 184 -31.89 -30.13 21.35
C ILE A 184 -32.93 -31.22 21.14
N LYS A 185 -32.65 -32.17 20.24
CA LYS A 185 -33.41 -33.42 20.15
C LYS A 185 -32.48 -34.61 20.35
N ILE A 186 -32.85 -35.49 21.27
CA ILE A 186 -32.15 -36.73 21.58
C ILE A 186 -32.98 -37.90 21.03
N TYR A 187 -32.43 -38.63 20.08
CA TYR A 187 -33.02 -39.84 19.54
C TYR A 187 -32.46 -41.04 20.29
N TYR A 188 -33.32 -41.92 20.80
CA TYR A 188 -32.89 -43.07 21.58
C TYR A 188 -33.60 -44.36 21.19
N HIS A 189 -32.87 -45.47 21.30
CA HIS A 189 -33.31 -46.79 20.92
C HIS A 189 -34.34 -47.36 21.90
N VAL A 190 -35.42 -47.93 21.37
CA VAL A 190 -36.46 -48.63 22.13
C VAL A 190 -36.90 -49.89 21.39
N PHE A 191 -37.39 -50.89 22.14
CA PHE A 191 -37.98 -52.06 21.51
C PHE A 191 -39.27 -51.69 20.77
N PRO A 192 -39.50 -52.24 19.56
CA PRO A 192 -40.81 -52.19 18.93
C PRO A 192 -41.83 -52.86 19.88
N LYS A 193 -42.98 -52.20 20.09
CA LYS A 193 -44.10 -52.76 20.84
C LYS A 193 -44.83 -53.81 20.01
#